data_AF-A0A3N0V697-F1
#
_entry.id   AF-A0A3N0V697-F1
#
_cell.length_a   1.000
_cell.length_b   1.000
_cell.length_c   1.000
_cell.angle_alpha   90.00
_cell.angle_beta   90.00
_cell.angle_gamma   90.00
#
_symmetry.space_group_name_H-M   'P 1'
#
loop_
_entity.id
_entity.type
_entity.pdbx_description
1 polymer ?
#
loop_
_entity_poly.entity_id
_entity_poly.type
_entity_poly.pdbx_seq_one_letter_code
_entity_poly.pdbx_strand_id
1 'polypeptide(L)'
;MMKTMTRLALMMAASLTLMTLAQADDFYAKDEQVQTRAWLDLQTSGKAASNKPQQLSGPVMERINERYLKSFTHPIPAQYRLPGVVDNAAN
;
A
#
# COMPACT_ATOMS: atom_id res chain seq x y z
N MET A 1 2.06 39.83 41.00
CA MET A 1 1.07 38.74 41.06
C MET A 1 0.07 38.76 39.90
N MET A 2 -0.54 39.88 39.53
CA MET A 2 -1.47 39.93 38.36
C MET A 2 -0.80 39.58 37.01
N LYS A 3 0.40 40.10 36.74
CA LYS A 3 1.11 39.89 35.45
C LYS A 3 1.51 38.44 35.18
N THR A 4 1.72 37.63 36.21
CA THR A 4 2.05 36.21 36.08
C THR A 4 0.81 35.36 35.75
N MET A 5 -0.36 35.73 36.27
CA MET A 5 -1.63 35.07 35.95
C MET A 5 -2.09 35.36 34.51
N THR A 6 -1.88 36.59 34.01
CA THR A 6 -2.22 36.93 32.62
C THR A 6 -1.40 36.14 31.60
N ARG A 7 -0.11 35.88 31.90
CA ARG A 7 0.76 35.06 31.04
C ARG A 7 0.36 33.58 31.04
N LEU A 8 -0.06 33.06 32.19
CA LEU A 8 -0.53 31.68 32.32
C LEU A 8 -1.85 31.46 31.58
N ALA A 9 -2.79 32.41 31.67
CA ALA A 9 -4.04 32.39 30.92
C ALA A 9 -3.82 32.46 29.40
N LEU A 10 -2.85 33.27 28.95
CA LEU A 10 -2.50 33.37 27.53
C LEU A 10 -1.86 32.07 26.99
N MET A 11 -1.02 31.41 27.79
CA MET A 11 -0.46 30.10 27.42
C MET A 11 -1.51 28.98 27.39
N MET A 12 -2.49 28.99 28.30
CA MET A 12 -3.62 28.05 28.26
C MET A 12 -4.54 28.28 27.06
N ALA A 13 -4.84 29.53 26.72
CA ALA A 13 -5.65 29.84 25.54
C ALA A 13 -4.95 29.47 24.22
N ALA A 14 -3.63 29.65 24.15
CA ALA A 14 -2.82 29.24 22.99
C ALA A 14 -2.76 27.71 22.84
N SER A 15 -2.64 26.97 23.95
CA SER A 15 -2.63 25.50 23.92
C SER A 15 -4.01 24.90 23.57
N LEU A 16 -5.11 25.56 23.97
CA LEU A 16 -6.47 25.15 23.59
C LEU A 16 -6.77 25.36 22.09
N THR A 17 -6.16 26.37 21.46
CA THR A 17 -6.29 26.65 20.01
C THR A 17 -5.40 25.76 19.14
N LEU A 18 -4.27 25.28 19.66
CA LEU A 18 -3.42 24.29 18.98
C LEU A 18 -4.09 22.92 18.88
N MET A 19 -4.91 22.53 19.87
CA MET A 19 -5.57 21.22 19.91
C MET A 19 -6.73 21.08 18.90
N THR A 20 -7.39 22.19 18.53
CA THR A 20 -8.47 22.22 17.53
C THR A 20 -7.99 22.20 16.09
N LEU A 21 -6.75 22.58 15.80
CA LEU A 21 -6.18 22.52 14.45
C LEU A 21 -5.66 21.11 14.06
N ALA A 22 -5.61 20.17 15.00
CA ALA A 22 -5.11 18.82 14.77
C ALA A 22 -6.14 17.85 14.13
N GLN A 23 -7.32 18.32 13.74
CA GLN A 23 -8.33 17.51 13.05
C GLN A 23 -8.22 17.67 11.53
N ALA A 24 -7.22 17.02 10.90
CA ALA A 24 -7.04 17.02 9.45
C ALA A 24 -7.09 15.61 8.80
N ASP A 25 -7.39 14.56 9.55
CA ASP A 25 -7.26 13.17 9.06
C ASP A 25 -8.56 12.57 8.47
N ASP A 26 -9.73 13.10 8.78
CA ASP A 26 -11.00 12.47 8.36
C ASP A 26 -11.37 12.70 6.89
N PHE A 27 -10.84 13.77 6.27
CA PHE A 27 -11.23 14.14 4.90
C PHE A 27 -10.59 13.23 3.85
N TYR A 28 -9.34 12.79 4.08
CA TYR A 28 -8.62 11.88 3.18
C TYR A 28 -9.03 10.42 3.37
N ALA A 29 -9.30 10.00 4.62
CA ALA A 29 -9.71 8.62 4.93
C ALA A 29 -11.04 8.21 4.26
N LYS A 30 -11.96 9.17 4.07
CA LYS A 30 -13.25 8.90 3.43
C LYS A 30 -13.13 8.64 1.92
N ASP A 31 -12.28 9.39 1.21
CA ASP A 31 -12.09 9.23 -0.23
C ASP A 31 -11.31 7.94 -0.55
N GLU A 32 -10.24 7.66 0.19
CA GLU A 32 -9.45 6.42 0.03
C GLU A 32 -10.30 5.15 0.19
N GLN A 33 -11.21 5.18 1.18
CA GLN A 33 -12.16 4.12 1.41
C GLN A 33 -13.14 3.91 0.24
N VAL A 34 -13.64 4.98 -0.36
CA VAL A 34 -14.54 4.93 -1.53
C VAL A 34 -13.82 4.32 -2.73
N GLN A 35 -12.58 4.78 -3.00
CA GLN A 35 -11.78 4.24 -4.09
C GLN A 35 -11.49 2.75 -3.88
N THR A 36 -11.10 2.36 -2.66
CA THR A 36 -10.84 0.96 -2.32
C THR A 36 -12.06 0.07 -2.63
N ARG A 37 -13.26 0.53 -2.28
CA ARG A 37 -14.50 -0.22 -2.51
C ARG A 37 -14.84 -0.32 -4.00
N ALA A 38 -14.59 0.73 -4.77
CA ALA A 38 -14.73 0.70 -6.22
C ALA A 38 -13.77 -0.31 -6.87
N TRP A 39 -12.51 -0.36 -6.43
CA TRP A 39 -11.52 -1.34 -6.92
C TRP A 39 -11.89 -2.78 -6.57
N LEU A 40 -12.44 -3.02 -5.38
CA LEU A 40 -12.91 -4.34 -4.97
C LEU A 40 -14.13 -4.80 -5.78
N ASP A 41 -15.09 -3.89 -6.03
CA ASP A 41 -16.22 -4.19 -6.91
C ASP A 41 -15.75 -4.51 -8.34
N LEU A 42 -14.81 -3.73 -8.89
CA LEU A 42 -14.28 -3.97 -10.24
C LEU A 42 -13.58 -5.34 -10.35
N GLN A 43 -12.80 -5.73 -9.35
CA GLN A 43 -12.09 -7.02 -9.31
C GLN A 43 -13.05 -8.21 -9.18
N THR A 44 -14.07 -8.10 -8.32
CA THR A 44 -14.97 -9.21 -8.02
C THR A 44 -16.11 -9.36 -9.02
N SER A 45 -16.59 -8.26 -9.59
CA SER A 45 -17.71 -8.26 -10.54
C SER A 45 -17.34 -8.77 -11.93
N GLY A 46 -16.06 -8.81 -12.28
CA GLY A 46 -15.60 -9.18 -13.62
C GLY A 46 -15.95 -8.14 -14.69
N LYS A 47 -16.43 -6.94 -14.32
CA LYS A 47 -16.78 -5.86 -15.27
C LYS A 47 -15.62 -5.45 -16.18
N ALA A 48 -14.37 -5.61 -15.71
CA ALA A 48 -13.16 -5.33 -16.47
C ALA A 48 -12.59 -6.54 -17.24
N ALA A 49 -13.27 -7.70 -17.22
CA ALA A 49 -12.83 -8.88 -17.95
C ALA A 49 -12.90 -8.66 -19.48
N SER A 50 -11.97 -9.25 -20.22
CA SER A 50 -11.96 -9.18 -21.68
C SER A 50 -13.14 -9.94 -22.28
N ASN A 51 -13.89 -9.29 -23.17
CA ASN A 51 -14.93 -9.94 -23.97
C ASN A 51 -14.37 -10.81 -25.11
N LYS A 52 -13.06 -10.71 -25.39
CA LYS A 52 -12.39 -11.50 -26.41
C LYS A 52 -11.83 -12.78 -25.80
N PRO A 53 -12.22 -13.97 -26.29
CA PRO A 53 -11.63 -15.23 -25.86
C PRO A 53 -10.12 -15.26 -26.13
N GLN A 54 -9.33 -15.52 -25.10
CA GLN A 54 -7.88 -15.69 -25.23
C GLN A 54 -7.56 -17.17 -25.34
N GLN A 55 -7.76 -17.73 -26.53
CA GLN A 55 -7.43 -19.12 -26.81
C GLN A 55 -5.92 -19.27 -26.98
N LEU A 56 -5.35 -20.26 -26.31
CA LEU A 56 -3.97 -20.68 -26.47
C LEU A 56 -3.93 -21.96 -27.28
N SER A 57 -2.95 -22.10 -28.17
CA SER A 57 -2.73 -23.36 -28.86
C SER A 57 -2.24 -24.43 -27.88
N GLY A 58 -2.51 -25.71 -28.18
CA GLY A 58 -2.03 -26.83 -27.36
C GLY A 58 -0.53 -26.77 -27.04
N PRO A 59 0.36 -26.55 -28.03
CA PRO A 59 1.79 -26.42 -27.77
C PRO A 59 2.20 -25.22 -26.91
N VAL A 60 1.38 -24.17 -26.85
CA VAL A 60 1.63 -23.02 -25.95
C VAL A 60 1.18 -23.36 -24.53
N MET A 61 0.04 -24.03 -24.37
CA MET A 61 -0.44 -24.53 -23.08
C MET A 61 0.57 -25.48 -22.43
N GLU A 62 1.13 -26.41 -23.21
CA GLU A 62 2.15 -27.35 -22.76
C GLU A 62 3.36 -26.63 -22.15
N ARG A 63 3.93 -25.68 -22.89
CA ARG A 63 5.10 -24.90 -22.42
C ARG A 63 4.80 -24.05 -21.19
N ILE A 64 3.57 -23.56 -21.05
CA ILE A 64 3.14 -22.84 -19.83
C ILE A 64 3.12 -23.80 -18.64
N ASN A 65 2.59 -25.02 -18.83
CA ASN A 65 2.58 -26.04 -17.80
C ASN A 65 4.00 -26.47 -17.39
N GLU A 66 4.86 -26.76 -18.35
CA GLU A 66 6.28 -27.08 -18.12
C GLU A 66 6.98 -25.97 -17.31
N ARG A 67 6.79 -24.70 -17.69
CA ARG A 67 7.36 -23.56 -16.96
C ARG A 67 6.84 -23.47 -15.53
N TYR A 68 5.55 -23.70 -15.33
CA TYR A 68 4.94 -23.70 -14.01
C TYR A 68 5.54 -24.80 -13.13
N LEU A 69 5.64 -26.02 -13.62
CA LEU A 69 6.29 -27.13 -12.90
C LEU A 69 7.76 -26.80 -12.55
N LYS A 70 8.50 -26.24 -13.51
CA LYS A 70 9.89 -25.81 -13.31
C LYS A 70 10.04 -24.71 -12.23
N SER A 71 9.03 -23.87 -12.00
CA SER A 71 9.12 -22.84 -10.95
C SER A 71 9.23 -23.43 -9.55
N PHE A 72 8.67 -24.62 -9.30
CA PHE A 72 8.75 -25.29 -8.00
C PHE A 72 10.10 -25.97 -7.73
N THR A 73 10.93 -26.13 -8.76
CA THR A 73 12.27 -26.72 -8.59
C THR A 73 13.29 -25.70 -8.05
N HIS A 74 12.91 -24.42 -7.95
CA HIS A 74 13.77 -23.36 -7.46
C HIS A 74 13.29 -22.94 -6.06
N PRO A 75 14.15 -23.00 -5.02
CA PRO A 75 13.75 -22.56 -3.69
C PRO A 75 13.47 -21.05 -3.69
N ILE A 76 12.48 -20.64 -2.90
CA ILE A 76 12.25 -19.22 -2.64
C ILE A 76 13.46 -18.70 -1.86
N PRO A 77 14.15 -17.65 -2.34
CA PRO A 77 15.27 -17.07 -1.59
C PRO A 77 14.82 -16.59 -0.22
N ALA A 78 15.62 -16.85 0.82
CA ALA A 78 15.33 -16.37 2.17
C ALA A 78 15.31 -14.84 2.27
N GLN A 79 16.03 -14.17 1.36
CA GLN A 79 16.10 -12.73 1.27
C GLN A 79 16.11 -12.29 -0.20
N TYR A 80 15.43 -11.18 -0.47
CA TYR A 80 15.48 -10.52 -1.77
C TYR A 80 16.72 -9.61 -1.81
N ARG A 81 17.71 -9.94 -2.64
CA ARG A 81 18.88 -9.07 -2.85
C ARG A 81 18.54 -8.02 -3.90
N LEU A 82 18.63 -6.74 -3.54
CA LEU A 82 18.51 -5.65 -4.50
C LEU A 82 19.61 -5.77 -5.56
N PRO A 83 19.28 -5.70 -6.86
CA PRO A 83 20.28 -5.77 -7.92
C PRO A 83 21.34 -4.67 -7.74
N GLY A 84 22.63 -5.04 -7.78
CA GLY A 84 23.75 -4.10 -7.67
C GLY A 84 24.28 -3.86 -6.25
N VAL A 85 23.65 -4.43 -5.21
CA VAL A 85 24.23 -4.45 -3.87
C VAL A 85 25.18 -5.65 -3.77
N VAL A 86 26.49 -5.39 -3.76
CA VAL A 86 27.52 -6.39 -3.45
C VAL A 86 27.61 -6.55 -1.93
N ASP A 87 27.51 -7.80 -1.46
CA ASP A 87 27.59 -8.14 -0.04
C ASP A 87 29.05 -8.01 0.42
N ASN A 88 29.47 -6.80 0.80
CA ASN A 88 30.75 -6.57 1.47
C ASN A 88 30.59 -6.84 2.97
N ALA A 89 30.43 -8.11 3.35
CA ALA A 89 30.41 -8.52 4.75
C ALA A 89 31.17 -9.84 4.93
N ALA A 90 32.48 -9.76 4.81
CA ALA A 90 33.42 -10.73 5.35
C ALA A 90 34.61 -9.97 5.95
N ASN A 91 34.43 -9.54 7.22
CA ASN A 91 35.52 -9.41 8.17
C ASN A 91 35.38 -10.56 9.16
#